data_AF-A0AAE7I0J4-F1
#
_entry.id   AF-A0AAE7I0J4-F1
#
_cell.length_a   1.000
_cell.length_b   1.000
_cell.length_c   1.000
_cell.angle_alpha   90.00
_cell.angle_beta   90.00
_cell.angle_gamma   90.00
#
_symmetry.space_group_name_H-M   'P 1'
#
loop_
_entity.id
_entity.type
_entity.pdbx_description
1 polymer ?
#
loop_
_entity_poly.entity_id
_entity_poly.type
_entity_poly.pdbx_seq_one_letter_code
_entity_poly.pdbx_strand_id
1 'polypeptide(L)'
;MPAIPATTHAHQVQRANKQGQPKSWPFQKVMMMDNVVQGRNALGEFFMLSLNKDFYCPEAIMKSCYALTDDYFIHAVKLTNDSTGIYFYNKIENTYDIGNTVKHFLQLLNDNQMRQIVLQETSSLHEEIIKKAFSPAASLINVQNKSDDLTILVSAV
;
A
#
# COMPACT_ATOMS: atom_id res chain seq x y z
N MET A 1 -12.96 77.34 -18.67
CA MET A 1 -13.79 76.71 -19.74
C MET A 1 -12.99 76.80 -21.03
N PRO A 2 -12.81 75.68 -21.73
CA PRO A 2 -13.77 75.29 -22.76
C PRO A 2 -14.31 73.86 -22.57
N ALA A 3 -15.48 73.64 -23.16
CA ALA A 3 -16.29 72.42 -23.11
C ALA A 3 -15.86 71.43 -24.21
N ILE A 4 -15.93 70.14 -23.89
CA ILE A 4 -15.92 69.04 -24.87
C ILE A 4 -17.29 68.35 -24.76
N PRO A 5 -18.09 68.25 -25.85
CA PRO A 5 -19.40 67.63 -25.80
C PRO A 5 -19.44 66.18 -26.31
N ALA A 6 -20.36 65.42 -25.70
CA ALA A 6 -21.15 64.28 -26.20
C ALA A 6 -20.38 63.00 -26.62
N THR A 7 -20.82 61.77 -26.37
CA THR A 7 -22.17 61.19 -26.50
C THR A 7 -22.27 59.86 -25.74
N THR A 8 -23.38 59.68 -25.03
CA THR A 8 -23.92 58.43 -24.47
C THR A 8 -24.26 57.41 -25.56
N HIS A 9 -24.08 56.10 -25.29
CA HIS A 9 -25.14 55.10 -25.51
C HIS A 9 -24.92 53.87 -24.62
N ALA A 10 -25.90 53.67 -23.74
CA ALA A 10 -26.13 52.43 -23.01
C ALA A 10 -26.36 51.26 -23.98
N HIS A 11 -25.98 50.04 -23.59
CA HIS A 11 -26.80 48.83 -23.75
C HIS A 11 -26.31 47.75 -22.79
N GLN A 12 -27.08 47.55 -21.71
CA GLN A 12 -27.12 46.26 -21.03
C GLN A 12 -27.69 45.23 -22.01
N VAL A 13 -27.00 44.10 -22.18
CA VAL A 13 -27.65 42.85 -22.52
C VAL A 13 -26.96 41.73 -21.75
N GLN A 14 -27.51 41.39 -20.58
CA GLN A 14 -27.40 40.04 -20.05
C GLN A 14 -28.07 39.10 -21.05
N ARG A 15 -27.31 38.17 -21.61
CA ARG A 15 -27.86 36.98 -22.27
C ARG A 15 -27.14 35.75 -21.73
N ALA A 16 -27.85 35.04 -20.87
CA ALA A 16 -27.59 33.64 -20.61
C ALA A 16 -27.91 32.83 -21.88
N ASN A 17 -27.02 31.91 -22.26
CA ASN A 17 -27.32 30.78 -23.14
C ASN A 17 -26.44 29.63 -22.67
N LYS A 18 -26.95 28.75 -21.81
CA LYS A 18 -27.55 27.43 -22.13
C LYS A 18 -26.69 26.57 -23.06
N GLN A 19 -26.16 25.51 -22.46
CA GLN A 19 -25.76 24.23 -23.04
C GLN A 19 -24.51 24.24 -23.96
N GLY A 20 -23.35 24.17 -23.32
CA GLY A 20 -22.12 23.61 -23.88
C GLY A 20 -21.53 22.68 -22.82
N GLN A 21 -21.28 21.43 -23.18
CA GLN A 21 -20.90 20.35 -22.26
C GLN A 21 -19.72 20.71 -21.35
N PRO A 22 -19.64 20.16 -20.12
CA PRO A 22 -18.47 20.38 -19.30
C PRO A 22 -17.27 19.74 -20.02
N LYS A 23 -16.31 20.58 -20.41
CA LYS A 23 -14.97 20.13 -20.82
C LYS A 23 -14.41 19.23 -19.71
N SER A 24 -14.48 17.93 -19.91
CA SER A 24 -13.75 16.95 -19.10
C SER A 24 -12.29 16.96 -19.53
N TRP A 25 -11.42 17.51 -18.69
CA TRP A 25 -9.96 17.40 -18.76
C TRP A 25 -9.37 17.52 -17.35
N PRO A 26 -8.26 16.82 -17.07
CA PRO A 26 -8.20 15.43 -16.65
C PRO A 26 -8.41 15.29 -15.13
N PHE A 27 -9.01 14.17 -14.70
CA PHE A 27 -8.87 13.74 -13.32
C PHE A 27 -7.41 13.35 -13.07
N GLN A 28 -6.66 14.24 -12.44
CA GLN A 28 -5.72 13.83 -11.41
C GLN A 28 -5.89 14.78 -10.23
N LYS A 29 -6.96 14.53 -9.46
CA LYS A 29 -6.94 14.92 -8.05
C LYS A 29 -5.81 14.10 -7.43
N VAL A 30 -4.61 14.68 -7.40
CA VAL A 30 -3.53 14.20 -6.56
C VAL A 30 -4.14 14.12 -5.15
N MET A 31 -4.28 12.90 -4.64
CA MET A 31 -4.73 12.69 -3.27
C MET A 31 -3.79 13.50 -2.38
N MET A 32 -4.38 14.41 -1.62
CA MET A 32 -3.70 15.42 -0.82
C MET A 32 -2.61 14.76 0.04
N MET A 33 -1.42 15.37 0.05
CA MET A 33 -0.31 15.05 0.97
C MET A 33 -0.63 15.53 2.40
N ASP A 34 -1.86 15.32 2.89
CA ASP A 34 -2.29 15.72 4.23
C ASP A 34 -1.77 14.75 5.32
N ASN A 35 -1.23 13.59 4.91
CA ASN A 35 -0.75 12.53 5.79
C ASN A 35 0.78 12.49 5.93
N VAL A 36 1.51 13.44 5.33
CA VAL A 36 2.98 13.49 5.37
C VAL A 36 3.43 14.69 6.20
N VAL A 37 4.19 14.43 7.25
CA VAL A 37 4.77 15.46 8.13
C VAL A 37 6.29 15.41 8.03
N GLN A 38 6.96 16.56 7.92
CA GLN A 38 8.41 16.65 7.94
C GLN A 38 8.90 17.24 9.26
N GLY A 39 10.09 16.85 9.70
CA GLY A 39 10.67 17.36 10.92
C GLY A 39 12.15 17.00 11.08
N ARG A 40 12.73 17.42 12.20
CA ARG A 40 14.10 17.11 12.58
C ARG A 40 14.14 16.73 14.05
N ASN A 41 14.88 15.68 14.39
CA ASN A 41 15.11 15.25 15.77
C ASN A 41 16.58 14.85 15.96
N ALA A 42 16.88 14.19 17.09
CA ALA A 42 18.24 13.74 17.42
C ALA A 42 18.84 12.73 16.42
N LEU A 43 18.01 12.04 15.64
CA LEU A 43 18.42 11.08 14.60
C LEU A 43 18.61 11.74 13.23
N GLY A 44 18.26 13.02 13.09
CA GLY A 44 18.39 13.78 11.85
C GLY A 44 17.05 14.27 11.30
N GLU A 45 17.06 14.61 10.01
CA GLU A 45 15.87 15.02 9.27
C GLU A 45 15.03 13.80 8.89
N PHE A 46 13.71 13.95 8.98
CA PHE A 46 12.77 12.90 8.68
C PHE A 46 11.52 13.41 7.99
N PHE A 47 10.85 12.49 7.30
CA PHE A 47 9.44 12.63 6.99
C PHE A 47 8.67 11.44 7.55
N MET A 48 7.42 11.67 7.92
CA MET A 48 6.52 10.72 8.55
C MET A 48 5.27 10.57 7.71
N LEU A 49 4.91 9.34 7.37
CA LEU A 49 3.66 8.99 6.71
C LEU A 49 2.71 8.34 7.71
N SER A 50 1.52 8.91 7.88
CA SER A 50 0.45 8.32 8.69
C SER A 50 -0.41 7.38 7.85
N LEU A 51 -0.59 6.15 8.34
CA LEU A 51 -1.41 5.11 7.72
C LEU A 51 -2.54 4.69 8.66
N ASN A 52 -3.75 4.50 8.13
CA ASN A 52 -4.86 3.90 8.85
C ASN A 52 -4.79 2.36 8.73
N LYS A 53 -4.88 1.67 9.87
CA LYS A 53 -4.87 0.21 10.00
C LYS A 53 -6.11 -0.48 9.44
N ASP A 54 -7.20 0.24 9.25
CA ASP A 54 -8.41 -0.27 8.60
C ASP A 54 -8.15 -0.72 7.15
N PHE A 55 -7.17 -0.08 6.48
CA PHE A 55 -6.84 -0.37 5.08
C PHE A 55 -5.63 -1.28 4.91
N TYR A 56 -4.71 -1.27 5.88
CA TYR A 56 -3.41 -1.90 5.74
C TYR A 56 -3.09 -2.76 6.96
N CYS A 57 -2.84 -4.04 6.72
CA CYS A 57 -2.43 -4.94 7.79
C CYS A 57 -0.95 -4.71 8.18
N PRO A 58 -0.58 -5.05 9.42
CA PRO A 58 0.80 -4.90 9.90
C PRO A 58 1.83 -5.60 9.00
N GLU A 59 1.51 -6.78 8.49
CA GLU A 59 2.43 -7.56 7.64
C GLU A 59 2.71 -6.87 6.30
N ALA A 60 1.71 -6.23 5.70
CA ALA A 60 1.89 -5.47 4.46
C ALA A 60 2.75 -4.22 4.72
N ILE A 61 2.47 -3.50 5.82
CA ILE A 61 3.24 -2.33 6.24
C ILE A 61 4.72 -2.70 6.44
N MET A 62 5.00 -3.75 7.20
CA MET A 62 6.38 -4.15 7.50
C MET A 62 7.15 -4.62 6.27
N LYS A 63 6.51 -5.39 5.37
CA LYS A 63 7.13 -5.80 4.09
C LYS A 63 7.48 -4.60 3.22
N SER A 64 6.61 -3.60 3.15
CA SER A 64 6.88 -2.37 2.40
C SER A 64 7.95 -1.50 3.05
N CYS A 65 8.01 -1.44 4.38
CA CYS A 65 9.11 -0.77 5.08
C CYS A 65 10.45 -1.42 4.73
N TYR A 66 10.52 -2.76 4.80
CA TYR A 66 11.76 -3.50 4.53
C TYR A 66 12.29 -3.26 3.10
N ALA A 67 11.41 -3.06 2.12
CA ALA A 67 11.83 -2.79 0.75
C ALA A 67 12.57 -1.44 0.57
N LEU A 68 12.44 -0.50 1.51
CA LEU A 68 13.09 0.82 1.45
C LEU A 68 14.23 0.96 2.46
N THR A 69 14.58 -0.10 3.20
CA THR A 69 15.64 -0.01 4.21
C THR A 69 17.03 0.17 3.65
N ASP A 70 17.24 -0.02 2.35
CA ASP A 70 18.54 0.24 1.72
C ASP A 70 18.85 1.74 1.70
N ASP A 71 17.85 2.57 1.36
CA ASP A 71 17.99 4.02 1.21
C ASP A 71 17.67 4.81 2.49
N TYR A 72 16.80 4.26 3.36
CA TYR A 72 16.30 4.94 4.55
C TYR A 72 16.51 4.11 5.81
N PHE A 73 16.76 4.77 6.94
CA PHE A 73 16.44 4.18 8.23
C PHE A 73 14.94 4.37 8.47
N ILE A 74 14.22 3.28 8.72
CA ILE A 74 12.75 3.29 8.83
C ILE A 74 12.34 2.85 10.22
N HIS A 75 11.39 3.58 10.81
CA HIS A 75 10.81 3.26 12.11
C HIS A 75 9.29 3.38 12.04
N ALA A 76 8.58 2.29 12.33
CA ALA A 76 7.13 2.26 12.39
C ALA A 76 6.66 2.32 13.85
N VAL A 77 5.77 3.26 14.16
CA VAL A 77 5.21 3.44 15.51
C VAL A 77 3.70 3.48 15.47
N LYS A 78 3.09 3.01 16.56
CA LYS A 78 1.67 3.25 16.81
C LYS A 78 1.48 4.74 17.11
N LEU A 79 0.70 5.45 16.28
CA LEU A 79 0.37 6.86 16.51
C LEU A 79 -0.92 6.98 17.32
N THR A 80 -1.97 6.28 16.88
CA THR A 80 -3.23 6.12 17.61
C THR A 80 -3.62 4.64 17.66
N ASN A 81 -4.79 4.31 18.20
CA ASN A 81 -5.31 2.94 18.11
C ASN A 81 -5.42 2.47 16.66
N ASP A 82 -5.86 3.37 15.78
CA ASP A 82 -6.24 3.03 14.40
C ASP A 82 -5.21 3.47 13.38
N SER A 83 -4.13 4.14 13.80
CA SER A 83 -3.08 4.59 12.88
C SER A 83 -1.66 4.21 13.29
N THR A 84 -0.86 3.98 12.26
CA THR A 84 0.58 3.70 12.33
C THR A 84 1.32 4.84 11.62
N GLY A 85 2.26 5.47 12.31
CA GLY A 85 3.18 6.44 11.72
C GLY A 85 4.46 5.76 11.28
N ILE A 86 4.88 6.00 10.03
CA ILE A 86 6.13 5.47 9.47
C ILE A 86 7.09 6.62 9.26
N TYR A 87 8.20 6.61 9.99
CA TYR A 87 9.26 7.61 9.91
C TYR A 87 10.35 7.12 8.97
N PHE A 88 10.78 8.00 8.08
CA PHE A 88 11.85 7.78 7.13
C PHE A 88 12.96 8.78 7.42
N TYR A 89 14.15 8.27 7.74
CA TYR A 89 15.36 9.06 7.93
C TYR A 89 16.32 8.75 6.80
N ASN A 90 16.85 9.78 6.15
CA ASN A 90 17.77 9.60 5.03
C ASN A 90 19.10 9.03 5.53
N LYS A 91 19.63 8.04 4.81
CA LYS A 91 21.01 7.56 5.01
C LYS A 91 22.06 8.39 4.26
N ILE A 92 21.64 9.05 3.18
CA ILE A 92 22.50 9.82 2.30
C ILE A 92 22.02 11.28 2.33
N GLU A 93 22.94 12.23 2.46
CA GLU A 93 22.66 13.67 2.54
C GLU A 93 22.17 14.32 1.23
N ASN A 94 21.70 13.52 0.27
CA ASN A 94 21.14 14.06 -0.97
C ASN A 94 19.70 14.53 -0.74
N THR A 95 19.33 15.63 -1.40
CA THR A 95 17.94 16.09 -1.49
C THR A 95 17.11 15.09 -2.28
N TYR A 96 16.31 14.27 -1.59
CA TYR A 96 15.36 13.34 -2.20
C TYR A 96 13.96 13.93 -2.32
N ASP A 97 13.28 13.58 -3.42
CA ASP A 97 11.88 13.92 -3.64
C ASP A 97 10.97 13.06 -2.75
N ILE A 98 10.58 13.62 -1.61
CA ILE A 98 9.65 12.99 -0.65
C ILE A 98 8.36 12.55 -1.34
N GLY A 99 7.86 13.31 -2.32
CA GLY A 99 6.65 12.97 -3.05
C GLY A 99 6.82 11.67 -3.84
N ASN A 100 7.94 11.51 -4.53
CA ASN A 100 8.26 10.29 -5.26
C ASN A 100 8.49 9.10 -4.31
N THR A 101 9.18 9.30 -3.19
CA THR A 101 9.40 8.23 -2.20
C THR A 101 8.09 7.77 -1.58
N VAL A 102 7.22 8.69 -1.15
CA VAL A 102 5.89 8.36 -0.60
C VAL A 102 5.04 7.63 -1.63
N LYS A 103 5.04 8.10 -2.88
CA LYS A 103 4.32 7.42 -3.98
C LYS A 103 4.82 5.99 -4.18
N HIS A 104 6.14 5.80 -4.22
CA HIS A 104 6.75 4.48 -4.38
C HIS A 104 6.41 3.56 -3.20
N PHE A 105 6.52 4.06 -1.98
CA PHE A 105 6.16 3.33 -0.77
C PHE A 105 4.69 2.90 -0.77
N LEU A 106 3.76 3.79 -1.10
CA LEU A 106 2.33 3.48 -1.15
C LEU A 106 1.99 2.48 -2.25
N GLN A 107 2.70 2.50 -3.37
CA GLN A 107 2.55 1.49 -4.42
C GLN A 107 2.96 0.11 -3.91
N LEU A 108 4.13 -0.01 -3.27
CA LEU A 108 4.58 -1.26 -2.66
C LEU A 108 3.63 -1.74 -1.56
N LEU A 109 3.10 -0.81 -0.76
CA LEU A 109 2.12 -1.10 0.28
C LEU A 109 0.82 -1.68 -0.29
N ASN A 110 0.28 -1.09 -1.34
CA ASN A 110 -0.91 -1.62 -2.00
C ASN A 110 -0.66 -3.02 -2.57
N ASP A 111 0.49 -3.23 -3.24
CA ASP A 111 0.84 -4.55 -3.79
C ASP A 111 0.96 -5.60 -2.68
N ASN A 112 1.62 -5.26 -1.57
CA ASN A 112 1.77 -6.16 -0.43
C ASN A 112 0.44 -6.42 0.28
N GLN A 113 -0.43 -5.42 0.41
CA GLN A 113 -1.75 -5.58 0.99
C GLN A 113 -2.60 -6.55 0.14
N MET A 114 -2.60 -6.38 -1.18
CA MET A 114 -3.29 -7.29 -2.09
C MET A 114 -2.76 -8.71 -2.00
N ARG A 115 -1.43 -8.90 -1.91
CA ARG A 115 -0.85 -10.24 -1.69
C ARG A 115 -1.31 -10.86 -0.38
N GLN A 116 -1.44 -10.08 0.70
CA GLN A 116 -1.92 -10.59 1.98
C GLN A 116 -3.39 -11.00 1.93
N ILE A 117 -4.24 -10.19 1.28
CA ILE A 117 -5.66 -10.52 1.08
C ILE A 117 -5.79 -11.84 0.30
N VAL A 118 -5.10 -11.97 -0.83
CA VAL A 118 -5.12 -13.21 -1.63
C VAL A 118 -4.61 -14.41 -0.84
N LEU A 119 -3.52 -14.24 -0.08
CA LEU A 119 -2.98 -15.32 0.74
C LEU A 119 -3.97 -15.76 1.83
N GLN A 120 -4.64 -14.81 2.50
CA GLN A 120 -5.65 -15.12 3.51
C GLN A 120 -6.85 -15.86 2.89
N GLU A 121 -7.37 -15.36 1.76
CA GLU A 121 -8.52 -15.96 1.07
C GLU A 121 -8.23 -17.34 0.46
N THR A 122 -6.99 -17.58 0.02
CA THR A 122 -6.61 -18.82 -0.69
C THR A 122 -5.86 -19.84 0.16
N SER A 123 -5.55 -19.52 1.43
CA SER A 123 -4.77 -20.37 2.35
C SER A 123 -5.34 -21.79 2.46
N SER A 124 -6.63 -21.93 2.70
CA SER A 124 -7.31 -23.23 2.85
C SER A 124 -7.25 -24.06 1.55
N LEU A 125 -7.50 -23.42 0.41
CA LEU A 125 -7.43 -24.06 -0.90
C LEU A 125 -5.99 -24.49 -1.22
N HIS A 126 -5.01 -23.66 -0.88
CA HIS A 126 -3.60 -23.99 -1.04
C HIS A 126 -3.21 -25.23 -0.21
N GLU A 127 -3.63 -25.30 1.05
CA GLU A 127 -3.42 -26.48 1.89
C GLU A 127 -4.09 -27.74 1.32
N GLU A 128 -5.30 -27.63 0.78
CA GLU A 128 -5.97 -28.75 0.14
C GLU A 128 -5.24 -29.25 -1.11
N ILE A 129 -4.72 -28.34 -1.94
CA ILE A 129 -3.91 -28.70 -3.10
C ILE A 129 -2.68 -29.46 -2.65
N ILE A 130 -1.96 -28.97 -1.63
CA ILE A 130 -0.79 -29.66 -1.08
C ILE A 130 -1.19 -31.05 -0.55
N LYS A 131 -2.24 -31.14 0.28
CA LYS A 131 -2.72 -32.42 0.83
C LYS A 131 -3.08 -33.41 -0.28
N LYS A 132 -3.76 -32.98 -1.34
CA LYS A 132 -4.12 -33.84 -2.49
C LYS A 132 -2.89 -34.23 -3.32
N ALA A 133 -1.98 -33.32 -3.60
CA ALA A 133 -0.77 -33.59 -4.37
C ALA A 133 0.15 -34.60 -3.67
N PHE A 134 0.22 -34.55 -2.34
CA PHE A 134 1.06 -35.46 -1.54
C PHE A 134 0.31 -36.66 -0.93
N SER A 135 -1.02 -36.76 -1.13
CA SER A 135 -1.83 -37.88 -0.64
C SER A 135 -1.31 -39.26 -1.09
N PRO A 136 -0.93 -39.46 -2.38
CA PRO A 136 -0.36 -40.74 -2.82
C PRO A 136 0.92 -41.11 -2.07
N ALA A 137 1.83 -40.16 -1.86
CA ALA A 137 3.07 -40.39 -1.13
C ALA A 137 2.83 -40.67 0.38
N ALA A 138 1.88 -39.97 1.01
CA ALA A 138 1.49 -40.22 2.39
C ALA A 138 0.84 -41.59 2.59
N SER A 139 0.09 -42.08 1.60
CA SER A 139 -0.52 -43.42 1.65
C SER A 139 0.53 -44.54 1.56
N LEU A 140 1.59 -44.35 0.76
CA LEU A 140 2.67 -45.33 0.61
C LEU A 140 3.47 -45.50 1.91
N ILE A 141 3.74 -44.42 2.64
CA ILE A 141 4.42 -44.47 3.95
C ILE A 141 3.61 -45.29 4.96
N ASN A 142 2.28 -45.13 4.98
CA ASN A 142 1.40 -45.91 5.87
C ASN A 142 1.34 -47.39 5.52
N VAL A 143 1.43 -47.74 4.23
CA VAL A 143 1.48 -49.15 3.79
C VAL A 143 2.82 -49.78 4.18
N GLN A 144 3.93 -49.07 4.03
CA GLN A 144 5.28 -49.54 4.38
C GLN A 144 5.40 -49.84 5.90
N ASN A 145 4.91 -48.94 6.75
CA ASN A 145 4.93 -49.15 8.21
C ASN A 145 4.09 -50.36 8.62
N LYS A 146 2.97 -50.62 7.94
CA LYS A 146 2.10 -51.76 8.24
C LYS A 146 2.71 -53.09 7.78
N SER A 147 3.47 -53.11 6.68
CA SER A 147 4.22 -54.29 6.25
C SER A 147 5.40 -54.59 7.17
N ASP A 148 6.11 -53.57 7.67
CA ASP A 148 7.25 -53.78 8.57
C ASP A 148 6.81 -54.38 9.92
N ASP A 149 5.68 -53.93 10.49
CA ASP A 149 5.10 -54.53 11.71
C ASP A 149 4.68 -56.00 11.52
N LEU A 150 4.12 -56.35 10.36
CA LEU A 150 3.75 -57.74 10.03
C LEU A 150 4.97 -58.64 9.81
N THR A 151 6.07 -58.08 9.32
CA THR A 151 7.30 -58.84 9.02
C THR A 151 8.06 -59.19 10.30
N ILE A 152 8.03 -58.32 11.31
CA ILE A 152 8.62 -58.58 12.64
C ILE A 152 7.86 -59.72 13.36
N LEU A 153 6.54 -59.80 13.22
CA LEU A 153 5.74 -60.85 13.85
C LEU A 153 5.91 -62.23 13.20
N VAL A 154 6.23 -62.29 11.90
CA VAL A 154 6.42 -63.56 11.17
C VAL A 154 7.81 -64.17 11.38
N SER A 155 8.84 -63.40 11.72
CA SER A 155 10.18 -63.96 12.01
C SER A 155 10.39 -64.46 13.45
N ALA A 156 9.37 -64.29 14.30
CA ALA A 156 9.39 -64.70 15.71
C ALA A 156 8.76 -66.09 15.99
N VAL A 157 8.51 -66.89 14.94
CA VAL A 157 7.98 -68.28 15.03
C VAL A 157 9.00 -69.27 14.52
#